data_AF-A0A971A0Q2-F1
#
_entry.id   AF-A0A971A0Q2-F1
#
_cell.length_a   1.000
_cell.length_b   1.000
_cell.length_c   1.000
_cell.angle_alpha   90.00
_cell.angle_beta   90.00
_cell.angle_gamma   90.00
#
_symmetry.space_group_name_H-M   'P 1'
#
loop_
_entity.id
_entity.type
_entity.pdbx_description
1 polymer ?
#
loop_
_entity_poly.entity_id
_entity_poly.type
_entity_poly.pdbx_seq_one_letter_code
_entity_poly.pdbx_strand_id
1 'polypeptide(L)'
;MRELNLYVSASAEMDAECELLGQLLAQLTQTVRWAIKRTPPPHLKIDADWAALDRADFYVILIGSDITAPIGVEWRAAQDKGVPTLAYRNALATPSPALSGFVRQARANWHPYESAQTFAADFRRRLCELLIDGTPGYGLSLEEIETLAKALHDEDREPNADGEERRGAGSGGVILPRGQDLR
;
A
#
# COMPACT_ATOMS: atom_id res chain seq x y z
N MET A 1 -20.12 15.22 -9.37
CA MET A 1 -19.09 14.17 -9.27
C MET A 1 -17.83 14.84 -8.75
N ARG A 2 -17.31 14.43 -7.59
CA ARG A 2 -16.09 15.02 -7.02
C ARG A 2 -14.87 14.29 -7.58
N GLU A 3 -13.77 15.01 -7.72
CA GLU A 3 -12.47 14.44 -8.10
C GLU A 3 -11.60 14.40 -6.85
N LEU A 4 -10.98 13.24 -6.58
CA LEU A 4 -9.97 13.05 -5.55
C LEU A 4 -8.61 12.79 -6.20
N ASN A 5 -7.59 13.41 -5.64
CA ASN A 5 -6.23 13.43 -6.16
C ASN A 5 -5.34 12.57 -5.27
N LEU A 6 -4.72 11.56 -5.87
CA LEU A 6 -3.71 10.74 -5.22
C LEU A 6 -2.35 11.05 -5.82
N TYR A 7 -1.42 11.52 -4.99
CA TYR A 7 -0.02 11.67 -5.38
C TYR A 7 0.78 10.48 -4.88
N VAL A 8 1.50 9.82 -5.77
CA VAL A 8 2.26 8.59 -5.51
C VAL A 8 3.74 8.84 -5.75
N SER A 9 4.51 8.81 -4.66
CA SER A 9 5.96 8.70 -4.73
C SER A 9 6.41 7.26 -4.65
N ALA A 10 7.05 6.75 -5.71
CA ALA A 10 7.41 5.34 -5.79
C ALA A 10 8.84 5.15 -6.30
N SER A 11 9.59 4.23 -5.66
CA SER A 11 10.86 3.75 -6.23
C SER A 11 10.63 3.06 -7.58
N ALA A 12 11.64 3.05 -8.45
CA ALA A 12 11.51 2.61 -9.83
C ALA A 12 11.09 1.12 -9.98
N GLU A 13 11.41 0.30 -9.00
CA GLU A 13 11.06 -1.12 -8.97
C GLU A 13 9.59 -1.41 -8.60
N MET A 14 8.81 -0.40 -8.20
CA MET A 14 7.46 -0.54 -7.63
C MET A 14 6.35 -0.42 -8.68
N ASP A 15 6.62 -0.80 -9.93
CA ASP A 15 5.66 -0.67 -11.03
C ASP A 15 4.45 -1.60 -10.87
N ALA A 16 4.66 -2.81 -10.35
CA ALA A 16 3.58 -3.76 -10.11
C ALA A 16 2.59 -3.24 -9.05
N GLU A 17 3.10 -2.66 -7.96
CA GLU A 17 2.32 -2.00 -6.93
C GLU A 17 1.53 -0.81 -7.49
N CYS A 18 2.18 0.02 -8.31
CA CYS A 18 1.52 1.17 -8.93
C CYS A 18 0.41 0.75 -9.91
N GLU A 19 0.59 -0.36 -10.63
CA GLU A 19 -0.43 -0.91 -11.52
C GLU A 19 -1.65 -1.40 -10.72
N LEU A 20 -1.43 -2.21 -9.68
CA LEU A 20 -2.51 -2.71 -8.82
C LEU A 20 -3.25 -1.57 -8.12
N LEU A 21 -2.53 -0.55 -7.66
CA LEU A 21 -3.12 0.65 -7.09
C LEU A 21 -4.05 1.34 -8.09
N GLY A 22 -3.62 1.49 -9.35
CA GLY A 22 -4.45 2.07 -10.41
C GLY A 22 -5.72 1.26 -10.68
N GLN A 23 -5.61 -0.07 -10.73
CA GLN A 23 -6.74 -0.98 -10.90
C GLN A 23 -7.73 -0.90 -9.74
N LEU A 24 -7.22 -0.85 -8.51
CA LEU A 24 -8.02 -0.74 -7.29
C LEU A 24 -8.83 0.56 -7.27
N LEU A 25 -8.19 1.70 -7.55
CA LEU A 25 -8.87 2.99 -7.56
C LEU A 25 -9.96 3.07 -8.62
N ALA A 26 -9.77 2.42 -9.77
CA ALA A 26 -10.78 2.34 -10.82
C ALA A 26 -12.03 1.56 -10.40
N GLN A 27 -11.93 0.71 -9.37
CA GLN A 27 -13.02 -0.15 -8.89
C GLN A 27 -13.64 0.33 -7.56
N LEU A 28 -13.02 1.29 -6.87
CA LEU A 28 -13.34 1.60 -5.47
C LEU A 28 -14.70 2.28 -5.28
N THR A 29 -15.02 3.28 -6.09
CA THR A 29 -16.21 4.14 -5.90
C THR A 29 -16.79 4.58 -7.24
N GLN A 30 -18.12 4.70 -7.34
CA GLN A 30 -18.78 5.09 -8.58
C GLN A 30 -19.03 6.61 -8.67
N THR A 31 -19.13 7.34 -7.55
CA THR A 31 -19.46 8.77 -7.55
C THR A 31 -18.24 9.70 -7.52
N VAL A 32 -17.05 9.14 -7.30
CA VAL A 32 -15.79 9.87 -7.24
C VAL A 32 -14.90 9.48 -8.40
N ARG A 33 -14.27 10.49 -9.01
CA ARG A 33 -13.22 10.30 -10.01
C ARG A 33 -11.85 10.37 -9.34
N TRP A 34 -10.96 9.46 -9.68
CA TRP A 34 -9.58 9.48 -9.22
C TRP A 34 -8.65 10.13 -10.25
N ALA A 35 -7.85 11.09 -9.81
CA ALA A 35 -6.70 11.61 -10.54
C ALA A 35 -5.43 11.11 -9.86
N ILE A 36 -4.61 10.35 -10.58
CA ILE A 36 -3.36 9.76 -10.06
C ILE A 36 -2.19 10.50 -10.69
N LYS A 37 -1.27 10.97 -9.85
CA LYS A 37 0.02 11.53 -10.28
C LYS A 37 1.14 10.76 -9.62
N ARG A 38 2.14 10.40 -10.43
CA ARG A 38 3.32 9.65 -9.98
C ARG A 38 4.55 10.53 -10.05
N THR A 39 5.53 10.25 -9.18
CA THR A 39 6.89 10.77 -9.31
C THR A 39 7.39 10.59 -10.75
N PRO A 40 7.98 11.63 -11.36
CA PRO A 40 8.58 11.50 -12.68
C PRO A 40 9.67 10.42 -12.71
N PRO A 41 9.79 9.64 -13.79
CA PRO A 41 10.86 8.67 -13.94
C PRO A 41 12.25 9.30 -13.77
N PRO A 42 13.18 8.67 -13.03
CA PRO A 42 14.48 9.26 -12.72
C PRO A 42 15.31 9.67 -13.95
N HIS A 43 15.14 8.95 -15.06
CA HIS A 43 15.87 9.19 -16.30
C HIS A 43 15.47 10.50 -17.00
N LEU A 44 14.29 11.05 -16.69
CA LEU A 44 13.83 12.30 -17.29
C LEU A 44 14.43 13.54 -16.62
N LYS A 45 15.04 13.41 -15.42
CA LYS A 45 15.59 14.53 -14.62
C LYS A 45 14.62 15.71 -14.49
N ILE A 46 13.35 15.41 -14.30
CA ILE A 46 12.28 16.40 -14.09
C ILE A 46 12.09 16.58 -12.59
N ASP A 47 11.84 17.82 -12.16
CA ASP A 47 11.49 18.14 -10.79
C ASP A 47 10.13 17.53 -10.39
N ALA A 48 9.86 17.48 -9.08
CA ALA A 48 8.55 17.07 -8.58
C ALA A 48 7.42 17.93 -9.15
N ASP A 49 6.26 17.32 -9.41
CA ASP A 49 5.06 18.04 -9.85
C ASP A 49 4.39 18.70 -8.63
N TRP A 50 4.88 19.89 -8.27
CA TRP A 50 4.37 20.65 -7.12
C TRP A 50 2.90 20.98 -7.24
N ALA A 51 2.41 21.26 -8.46
CA ALA A 51 1.01 21.60 -8.69
C ALA A 51 0.09 20.40 -8.43
N ALA A 52 0.53 19.19 -8.80
CA ALA A 52 -0.17 17.97 -8.45
C ALA A 52 -0.13 17.71 -6.93
N LEU A 53 1.02 17.89 -6.29
CA LEU A 53 1.16 17.68 -4.85
C LEU A 53 0.39 18.73 -4.02
N ASP A 54 0.22 19.96 -4.53
CA ASP A 54 -0.63 21.00 -3.92
C ASP A 54 -2.11 20.62 -3.91
N ARG A 55 -2.53 19.80 -4.88
CA ARG A 55 -3.93 19.38 -5.03
C ARG A 55 -4.22 18.01 -4.45
N ALA A 56 -3.20 17.32 -3.93
CA ALA A 56 -3.31 15.96 -3.43
C ALA A 56 -4.26 15.90 -2.22
N ASP A 57 -5.33 15.11 -2.33
CA ASP A 57 -6.20 14.76 -1.21
C ASP A 57 -5.54 13.67 -0.35
N PHE A 58 -4.70 12.84 -0.97
CA PHE A 58 -3.94 11.76 -0.33
C PHE A 58 -2.54 11.67 -0.93
N TYR A 59 -1.59 11.25 -0.09
CA TYR A 59 -0.21 11.01 -0.49
C TYR A 59 0.20 9.57 -0.17
N VAL A 60 0.85 8.90 -1.13
CA VAL A 60 1.36 7.54 -0.98
C VAL A 60 2.85 7.56 -1.25
N ILE A 61 3.62 6.94 -0.35
CA ILE A 61 5.04 6.71 -0.58
C ILE A 61 5.33 5.20 -0.56
N LEU A 62 5.84 4.67 -1.68
CA LEU A 62 6.18 3.26 -1.88
C LEU A 62 7.69 3.13 -2.06
N ILE A 63 8.35 2.47 -1.10
CA ILE A 63 9.80 2.32 -1.16
C ILE A 63 10.23 0.85 -1.19
N GLY A 64 11.09 0.53 -2.16
CA GLY A 64 11.73 -0.76 -2.31
C GLY A 64 13.11 -0.83 -1.66
N SER A 65 14.11 -1.09 -2.49
CA SER A 65 15.52 -1.27 -2.12
C SER A 65 16.27 0.04 -1.99
N ASP A 66 15.89 1.06 -2.75
CA ASP A 66 16.54 2.37 -2.73
C ASP A 66 15.53 3.53 -2.77
N ILE A 67 16.02 4.73 -2.45
CA ILE A 67 15.28 5.97 -2.60
C ILE A 67 15.94 6.84 -3.66
N THR A 68 15.17 7.23 -4.67
CA THR A 68 15.63 8.10 -5.76
C THR A 68 15.01 9.48 -5.65
N ALA A 69 15.74 10.51 -6.07
CA ALA A 69 15.14 11.83 -6.26
C ALA A 69 14.02 11.75 -7.32
N PRO A 70 12.93 12.53 -7.19
CA PRO A 70 12.65 13.55 -6.16
C PRO A 70 11.89 13.07 -4.90
N ILE A 71 11.79 11.76 -4.62
CA ILE A 71 10.92 11.20 -3.56
C ILE A 71 11.11 11.89 -2.20
N GLY A 72 12.36 12.15 -1.79
CA GLY A 72 12.64 12.78 -0.49
C GLY A 72 12.11 14.22 -0.35
N VAL A 73 12.04 14.98 -1.44
CA VAL A 73 11.49 16.34 -1.41
C VAL A 73 9.96 16.33 -1.49
N GLU A 74 9.39 15.39 -2.24
CA GLU A 74 7.94 15.17 -2.30
C GLU A 74 7.39 14.77 -0.93
N TRP A 75 8.09 13.86 -0.22
CA TRP A 75 7.76 13.47 1.16
C TRP A 75 7.67 14.69 2.08
N ARG A 76 8.70 15.55 2.07
CA ARG A 76 8.73 16.72 2.94
C ARG A 76 7.56 17.67 2.64
N ALA A 77 7.30 17.92 1.37
CA ALA A 77 6.22 18.81 0.98
C ALA A 77 4.83 18.25 1.32
N ALA A 78 4.62 16.92 1.24
CA ALA A 78 3.38 16.29 1.70
C ALA A 78 3.19 16.46 3.22
N GLN A 79 4.25 16.26 4.00
CA GLN A 79 4.24 16.42 5.45
C GLN A 79 3.98 17.88 5.87
N ASP A 80 4.64 18.85 5.24
CA ASP A 80 4.48 20.28 5.56
C ASP A 80 3.04 20.77 5.34
N LYS A 81 2.32 20.13 4.41
CA LYS A 81 0.90 20.41 4.12
C LYS A 81 -0.07 19.63 4.99
N GLY A 82 0.40 18.62 5.73
CA GLY A 82 -0.45 17.72 6.50
C GLY A 82 -1.37 16.85 5.63
N VAL A 83 -0.95 16.49 4.42
CA VAL A 83 -1.74 15.60 3.55
C VAL A 83 -1.79 14.21 4.19
N PRO A 84 -2.97 13.57 4.31
CA PRO A 84 -3.08 12.20 4.78
C PRO A 84 -2.15 11.28 3.99
N THR A 85 -1.25 10.60 4.71
CA THR A 85 -0.11 9.91 4.12
C THR A 85 -0.14 8.42 4.45
N LEU A 86 -0.03 7.60 3.40
CA LEU A 86 0.11 6.15 3.48
C LEU A 86 1.53 5.75 3.06
N ALA A 87 2.35 5.32 4.02
CA ALA A 87 3.76 5.01 3.79
C ALA A 87 4.01 3.49 3.81
N TYR A 88 4.55 2.97 2.71
CA TYR A 88 4.80 1.54 2.53
C TYR A 88 6.25 1.23 2.22
N ARG A 89 6.68 0.06 2.71
CA ARG A 89 8.00 -0.46 2.44
C ARG A 89 7.95 -1.95 2.10
N ASN A 90 8.63 -2.32 1.02
CA ASN A 90 8.83 -3.73 0.72
C ASN A 90 9.75 -4.36 1.78
N ALA A 91 9.22 -5.31 2.54
CA ALA A 91 9.90 -5.98 3.64
C ALA A 91 11.02 -6.93 3.17
N LEU A 92 10.91 -7.45 1.94
CA LEU A 92 11.88 -8.36 1.34
C LEU A 92 13.05 -7.62 0.66
N ALA A 93 12.89 -6.32 0.41
CA ALA A 93 13.93 -5.50 -0.20
C ALA A 93 15.06 -5.18 0.80
N THR A 94 16.30 -5.45 0.40
CA THR A 94 17.47 -5.04 1.18
C THR A 94 17.69 -3.53 0.99
N PRO A 95 17.61 -2.73 2.07
CA PRO A 95 17.67 -1.28 1.93
C PRO A 95 19.10 -0.80 1.65
N SER A 96 19.23 0.16 0.76
CA SER A 96 20.46 0.92 0.57
C SER A 96 20.81 1.76 1.81
N PRO A 97 22.06 2.25 1.92
CA PRO A 97 22.41 3.21 2.97
C PRO A 97 21.59 4.51 2.88
N ALA A 98 21.29 4.98 1.67
CA ALA A 98 20.50 6.19 1.45
C ALA A 98 19.07 6.00 1.96
N LEU A 99 18.45 4.88 1.60
CA LEU A 99 17.13 4.52 2.08
C LEU A 99 17.09 4.35 3.60
N SER A 100 18.06 3.65 4.17
CA SER A 100 18.15 3.45 5.62
C SER A 100 18.26 4.77 6.38
N GLY A 101 18.99 5.74 5.82
CA GLY A 101 19.04 7.11 6.33
C GLY A 101 17.69 7.81 6.25
N PHE A 102 17.04 7.76 5.09
CA PHE A 102 15.73 8.38 4.86
C PHE A 102 14.64 7.83 5.78
N VAL A 103 14.46 6.51 5.86
CA VAL A 103 13.42 5.87 6.69
C VAL A 103 13.53 6.29 8.15
N ARG A 104 14.76 6.36 8.68
CA ARG A 104 15.03 6.82 10.06
C ARG A 104 14.67 8.29 10.26
N GLN A 105 14.91 9.13 9.26
CA GLN A 105 14.64 10.57 9.34
C GLN A 105 13.17 10.93 9.10
N ALA A 106 12.49 10.20 8.20
CA ALA A 106 11.13 10.48 7.79
C ALA A 106 10.11 10.34 8.93
N ARG A 107 10.39 9.47 9.93
CA ARG A 107 9.50 9.19 11.07
C ARG A 107 8.05 8.87 10.67
N ALA A 108 7.87 8.28 9.48
CA ALA A 108 6.57 7.84 9.01
C ALA A 108 6.12 6.57 9.75
N ASN A 109 4.81 6.35 9.78
CA ASN A 109 4.24 5.05 10.12
C ASN A 109 4.39 4.12 8.91
N TRP A 110 5.56 3.47 8.81
CA TRP A 110 5.87 2.58 7.70
C TRP A 110 5.11 1.26 7.82
N HIS A 111 4.35 0.92 6.78
CA HIS A 111 3.65 -0.35 6.63
C HIS A 111 4.49 -1.32 5.80
N PRO A 112 5.04 -2.38 6.41
CA PRO A 112 5.78 -3.39 5.67
C PRO A 112 4.81 -4.27 4.87
N TYR A 113 5.23 -4.68 3.67
CA TYR A 113 4.51 -5.67 2.86
C TYR A 113 5.50 -6.60 2.14
N GLU A 114 5.07 -7.80 1.79
CA GLU A 114 5.94 -8.83 1.19
C GLU A 114 5.70 -9.03 -0.31
N SER A 115 4.54 -8.60 -0.81
CA SER A 115 4.15 -8.73 -2.22
C SER A 115 3.25 -7.58 -2.67
N ALA A 116 3.17 -7.34 -3.98
CA ALA A 116 2.30 -6.31 -4.52
C ALA A 116 0.81 -6.54 -4.17
N GLN A 117 0.39 -7.81 -4.04
CA GLN A 117 -0.97 -8.17 -3.64
C GLN A 117 -1.24 -7.87 -2.16
N THR A 118 -0.29 -8.18 -1.26
CA THR A 118 -0.43 -7.84 0.17
C THR A 118 -0.43 -6.34 0.38
N PHE A 119 0.37 -5.60 -0.38
CA PHE A 119 0.30 -4.14 -0.45
C PHE A 119 -1.08 -3.66 -0.90
N ALA A 120 -1.60 -4.15 -2.02
CA ALA A 120 -2.87 -3.67 -2.58
C ALA A 120 -4.05 -3.90 -1.62
N ALA A 121 -4.06 -5.03 -0.91
CA ALA A 121 -5.06 -5.34 0.11
C ALA A 121 -5.01 -4.35 1.30
N ASP A 122 -3.83 -4.12 1.89
CA ASP A 122 -3.66 -3.18 3.01
C ASP A 122 -3.95 -1.73 2.56
N PHE A 123 -3.52 -1.36 1.34
CA PHE A 123 -3.82 -0.07 0.74
C PHE A 123 -5.32 0.15 0.57
N ARG A 124 -6.06 -0.83 0.03
CA ARG A 124 -7.51 -0.75 -0.11
C ARG A 124 -8.15 -0.41 1.22
N ARG A 125 -7.83 -1.22 2.23
CA ARG A 125 -8.40 -1.13 3.56
C ARG A 125 -8.19 0.25 4.17
N ARG A 126 -6.94 0.70 4.23
CA ARG A 126 -6.58 2.01 4.80
C ARG A 126 -7.18 3.17 4.04
N LEU A 127 -7.27 3.07 2.70
CA LEU A 127 -7.91 4.11 1.91
C LEU A 127 -9.41 4.18 2.20
N CYS A 128 -10.09 3.04 2.32
CA CYS A 128 -11.50 3.00 2.73
C CYS A 128 -11.71 3.61 4.12
N GLU A 129 -10.86 3.26 5.09
CA GLU A 129 -10.90 3.85 6.44
C GLU A 129 -10.76 5.38 6.38
N LEU A 130 -9.75 5.89 5.66
CA LEU A 130 -9.56 7.33 5.47
C LEU A 130 -10.75 8.00 4.81
N LEU A 131 -11.32 7.36 3.78
CA LEU A 131 -12.47 7.89 3.05
C LEU A 131 -13.71 7.97 3.93
N ILE A 132 -13.95 6.97 4.77
CA ILE A 132 -15.06 6.93 5.72
C ILE A 132 -14.86 8.01 6.80
N ASP A 133 -13.67 8.04 7.42
CA ASP A 133 -13.34 8.96 8.52
C ASP A 133 -13.36 10.43 8.10
N GLY A 134 -12.99 10.72 6.84
CA GLY A 134 -13.02 12.07 6.29
C GLY A 134 -14.37 12.51 5.71
N THR A 135 -15.42 11.69 5.79
CA THR A 135 -16.76 12.11 5.34
C THR A 135 -17.38 13.19 6.23
N PRO A 136 -18.13 14.15 5.66
CA PRO A 136 -18.56 14.26 4.24
C PRO A 136 -17.53 14.96 3.31
N GLY A 137 -16.31 15.24 3.76
CA GLY A 137 -15.31 16.05 3.05
C GLY A 137 -14.93 15.54 1.64
N TYR A 138 -15.02 14.23 1.40
CA TYR A 138 -14.67 13.60 0.13
C TYR A 138 -15.82 13.45 -0.87
N GLY A 139 -17.03 13.86 -0.50
CA GLY A 139 -18.19 13.84 -1.41
C GLY A 139 -18.75 12.45 -1.71
N LEU A 140 -18.51 11.47 -0.83
CA LEU A 140 -19.14 10.16 -0.88
C LEU A 140 -20.62 10.25 -0.49
N SER A 141 -21.46 9.46 -1.17
CA SER A 141 -22.86 9.27 -0.77
C SER A 141 -22.96 8.36 0.47
N LEU A 142 -24.08 8.43 1.19
CA LEU A 142 -24.34 7.55 2.34
C LEU A 142 -24.29 6.07 1.94
N GLU A 143 -24.87 5.71 0.80
CA GLU A 143 -24.87 4.34 0.26
C GLU A 143 -23.45 3.82 -0.03
N GLU A 144 -22.55 4.69 -0.51
CA GLU A 144 -21.15 4.33 -0.73
C GLU A 144 -20.40 4.15 0.58
N ILE A 145 -20.63 5.03 1.57
CA ILE A 145 -20.03 4.90 2.90
C ILE A 145 -20.45 3.56 3.52
N GLU A 146 -21.73 3.21 3.45
CA GLU A 146 -22.26 1.94 3.95
C GLU A 146 -21.67 0.73 3.20
N THR A 147 -21.53 0.84 1.87
CA THR A 147 -20.91 -0.21 1.04
C THR A 147 -19.44 -0.43 1.41
N LEU A 148 -18.67 0.65 1.56
CA LEU A 148 -17.26 0.58 1.96
C LEU A 148 -17.10 0.01 3.38
N ALA A 149 -17.92 0.48 4.33
CA ALA A 149 -17.90 0.00 5.70
C ALA A 149 -18.25 -1.49 5.80
N LYS A 150 -19.24 -1.94 5.01
CA LYS A 150 -19.60 -3.36 4.92
C LYS A 150 -18.47 -4.19 4.34
N ALA A 151 -17.84 -3.75 3.26
CA ALA A 151 -16.73 -4.47 2.65
C ALA A 151 -15.55 -4.65 3.63
N LEU A 152 -15.21 -3.59 4.39
CA LEU A 152 -14.19 -3.65 5.44
C LEU A 152 -14.56 -4.67 6.54
N HIS A 153 -15.81 -4.65 6.99
CA HIS A 153 -16.29 -5.55 8.05
C HIS A 153 -16.34 -7.01 7.60
N ASP A 154 -16.67 -7.28 6.34
CA ASP A 154 -16.68 -8.63 5.77
C ASP A 154 -15.25 -9.19 5.65
N GLU A 155 -14.26 -8.37 5.28
CA GLU A 155 -12.84 -8.76 5.29
C GLU A 155 -12.34 -9.11 6.70
N ASP A 156 -12.76 -8.37 7.73
CA ASP A 156 -12.38 -8.64 9.13
C ASP A 156 -13.02 -9.92 9.70
N ARG A 157 -14.11 -10.36 9.08
CA ARG A 157 -14.84 -11.59 9.42
C ARG A 157 -14.35 -12.83 8.68
N GLU A 158 -13.43 -12.68 7.74
CA GLU A 158 -12.72 -13.80 7.11
C GLU A 158 -11.32 -14.08 7.73
N PRO A 159 -11.12 -14.18 9.07
CA PRO A 159 -9.87 -14.72 9.58
C PRO A 159 -9.92 -16.26 9.44
N ASN A 160 -9.08 -16.81 8.56
CA ASN A 160 -8.63 -18.21 8.59
C ASN A 160 -9.71 -19.30 8.46
N ALA A 161 -10.32 -19.45 7.27
CA ALA A 161 -10.96 -20.70 6.86
C ALA A 161 -9.98 -21.71 6.20
N ASP A 162 -8.67 -21.50 6.33
CA ASP A 162 -7.61 -22.44 5.90
C ASP A 162 -6.49 -22.59 6.96
N GLY A 163 -6.88 -22.48 8.23
CA GLY A 163 -6.04 -22.83 9.38
C GLY A 163 -6.22 -24.28 9.81
N GLU A 164 -6.14 -25.24 8.88
CA GLU A 164 -6.07 -26.66 9.26
C GLU A 164 -4.71 -26.94 9.93
N GLU A 165 -4.80 -27.11 11.24
CA GLU A 165 -3.81 -27.60 12.18
C GLU A 165 -2.70 -28.48 11.56
N ARG A 166 -1.50 -27.89 11.44
CA ARG A 166 -0.25 -28.65 11.65
C ARG A 166 0.61 -27.93 12.67
N ARG A 167 0.25 -28.10 13.94
CA ARG A 167 1.21 -28.02 15.04
C ARG A 167 1.98 -29.34 15.08
N GLY A 168 3.30 -29.27 14.99
CA GLY A 168 4.16 -30.43 15.24
C GLY A 168 5.64 -30.17 15.00
N ALA A 169 6.34 -29.71 16.05
CA ALA A 169 7.74 -29.95 16.43
C ALA A 169 8.84 -29.97 15.34
N GLY A 170 9.92 -29.20 15.43
CA GLY A 170 10.92 -29.40 16.49
C GLY A 170 11.58 -30.79 16.37
N SER A 171 12.82 -30.85 15.88
CA SER A 171 13.70 -32.04 15.83
C SER A 171 13.42 -33.06 14.73
N GLY A 172 14.49 -33.54 14.09
CA GLY A 172 14.46 -34.40 12.91
C GLY A 172 13.80 -35.78 13.12
N GLY A 173 13.42 -36.39 12.01
CA GLY A 173 12.84 -37.74 11.97
C GLY A 173 13.20 -38.43 10.65
N VAL A 174 13.79 -39.63 10.79
CA VAL A 174 14.22 -40.54 9.71
C VAL A 174 13.01 -41.26 9.13
N ILE A 175 12.94 -41.39 7.79
CA ILE A 175 11.93 -42.18 7.10
C ILE A 175 12.43 -43.62 6.96
N LEU A 176 11.67 -44.59 7.48
CA LEU A 176 11.82 -46.01 7.17
C LEU A 176 10.56 -46.52 6.45
N PRO A 177 10.69 -47.29 5.36
CA PRO A 177 9.55 -47.95 4.75
C PRO A 177 9.10 -49.16 5.59
N ARG A 178 7.79 -49.31 5.78
CA ARG A 178 7.20 -50.50 6.41
C ARG A 178 7.17 -51.64 5.38
N GLY A 179 7.85 -52.73 5.72
CA GLY A 179 7.73 -54.01 5.03
C GLY A 179 6.32 -54.58 5.15
N GLN A 180 5.79 -55.07 4.04
CA GLN A 180 4.71 -56.03 4.02
C GLN A 180 5.33 -57.42 4.00
N ASP A 181 5.05 -58.23 5.03
CA ASP A 181 5.13 -59.68 4.94
C ASP A 181 3.81 -60.28 5.45
N LEU A 182 3.20 -61.03 4.53
CA LEU A 182 2.51 -62.30 4.69
C LEU A 182 1.49 -62.46 5.83
N ARG A 183 0.22 -62.62 5.43
CA ARG A 183 -0.59 -63.82 5.73
C ARG A 183 -1.65 -64.03 4.67
#